data_AF-A0A2E5I536-F1
#
_entry.id   AF-A0A2E5I536-F1
#
_cell.length_a   1.000
_cell.length_b   1.000
_cell.length_c   1.000
_cell.angle_alpha   90.00
_cell.angle_beta   90.00
_cell.angle_gamma   90.00
#
_symmetry.space_group_name_H-M   'P 1'
#
loop_
_entity.id
_entity.type
_entity.pdbx_description
1 polymer ?
#
loop_
_entity_poly.entity_id
_entity_poly.type
_entity_poly.pdbx_seq_one_letter_code
_entity_poly.pdbx_strand_id
1 'polypeptide(L)'
;MIIGCEHSQDLTRNQDKGWPIQESFELADFEPAGDCKSCHPVHFNEWSGSMHAYALKDPVWFAQHSKEQNKFASEGKELGEFCIMCHSPVAFLTGAIDNLLSFDIGDTASLAPQAQEGVGCTFCHSTTHVSPSTDANPLDGVTGAIQFFLNTDEVFYGSIKDPIPNSFHESAFHPDYDRSEVCRACHNLTIDGIDAEMTFAEWKGTAFEAMGIECQGCHMETYSGYAVDTVLFPLAPYRENLHRHSFVGLDHALTSFPETGAQATAITSLLKSAAEISFGTPFPDSVIPGENVDLAVVVTNTSGHNLPTGTTFSRQIWLEVTVTAGTDTIYKSGFLDSNGDLYDFYTDTDLTEDPDLTLFRTVLYDAVGDSGLRHVSVGRMVKKSDSTLPVQESRTAKYSFPLPLETEGKIFVRVRLRFRAMPPFLIRELGLTEEANRLIVFDGAELGATIPVDMLE
;
A
#
# COMPACT_ATOMS: atom_id res chain seq x y z
N MET A 1 6.61 23.10 -38.38
CA MET A 1 7.99 22.59 -38.23
C MET A 1 8.15 22.30 -36.75
N ILE A 2 8.11 21.01 -36.41
CA ILE A 2 7.98 20.48 -35.06
C ILE A 2 9.32 20.70 -34.33
N ILE A 3 9.28 21.34 -33.17
CA ILE A 3 10.41 21.43 -32.25
C ILE A 3 10.16 20.33 -31.21
N GLY A 4 10.91 19.24 -31.32
CA GLY A 4 10.93 18.16 -30.33
C GLY A 4 11.78 18.59 -29.13
N CYS A 5 11.23 18.44 -27.94
CA CYS A 5 12.00 18.49 -26.70
C CYS A 5 12.56 17.09 -26.43
N GLU A 6 13.87 16.94 -26.57
CA GLU A 6 14.64 15.83 -26.02
C GLU A 6 14.57 15.88 -24.49
N HIS A 7 13.97 14.86 -23.88
CA HIS A 7 14.18 14.52 -22.47
C HIS A 7 15.06 13.27 -22.40
N SER A 8 16.36 13.43 -22.65
CA SER A 8 17.35 12.44 -22.23
C SER A 8 17.66 12.66 -20.76
N GLN A 9 16.92 12.01 -19.87
CA GLN A 9 17.44 11.81 -18.51
C GLN A 9 18.64 10.86 -18.60
N ASP A 10 19.72 11.27 -17.95
CA ASP A 10 21.05 10.67 -18.04
C ASP A 10 21.07 9.26 -17.41
N LEU A 11 20.97 8.23 -18.26
CA LEU A 11 21.03 6.80 -17.91
C LEU A 11 22.45 6.29 -17.61
N THR A 12 23.47 7.17 -17.55
CA THR A 12 24.88 6.73 -17.59
C THR A 12 25.48 6.27 -16.26
N ARG A 13 24.75 6.30 -15.14
CA ARG A 13 25.34 5.95 -13.82
C ARG A 13 25.60 4.46 -13.56
N ASN A 14 25.27 3.55 -14.49
CA ASN A 14 25.51 2.10 -14.33
C ASN A 14 26.18 1.42 -15.55
N GLN A 15 26.84 2.16 -16.45
CA GLN A 15 27.41 1.58 -17.68
C GLN A 15 28.66 0.68 -17.51
N ASP A 16 29.14 0.41 -16.30
CA ASP A 16 30.38 -0.37 -16.10
C ASP A 16 30.16 -1.88 -15.84
N LYS A 17 28.92 -2.37 -15.86
CA LYS A 17 28.63 -3.82 -15.92
C LYS A 17 27.62 -4.08 -17.04
N GLY A 18 28.04 -4.81 -18.08
CA GLY A 18 27.19 -5.21 -19.19
C GLY A 18 26.17 -6.28 -18.79
N TRP A 19 25.17 -5.90 -18.00
CA TRP A 19 24.01 -6.76 -17.75
C TRP A 19 23.10 -6.77 -18.99
N PRO A 20 22.63 -7.95 -19.44
CA PRO A 20 21.74 -8.04 -20.60
C PRO A 20 20.35 -7.46 -20.32
N ILE A 21 19.69 -7.03 -21.38
CA ILE A 21 18.26 -6.67 -21.37
C ILE A 21 17.61 -7.52 -22.47
N GLN A 22 16.61 -8.28 -22.09
CA GLN A 22 15.79 -9.09 -22.99
C GLN A 22 14.66 -8.24 -23.58
N GLU A 23 14.43 -8.36 -24.89
CA GLU A 23 13.46 -7.53 -25.63
C GLU A 23 12.10 -8.21 -25.83
N SER A 24 12.00 -9.51 -25.62
CA SER A 24 10.77 -10.30 -25.82
C SER A 24 10.71 -11.45 -24.83
N PHE A 25 9.53 -11.77 -24.32
CA PHE A 25 9.37 -12.79 -23.28
C PHE A 25 8.30 -13.81 -23.66
N GLU A 26 8.59 -15.07 -23.36
CA GLU A 26 7.65 -16.20 -23.44
C GLU A 26 7.35 -16.73 -22.03
N LEU A 27 6.21 -17.38 -21.83
CA LEU A 27 5.86 -17.96 -20.53
C LEU A 27 6.90 -18.97 -20.01
N ALA A 28 7.57 -19.66 -20.92
CA ALA A 28 8.61 -20.65 -20.60
C ALA A 28 9.91 -20.02 -20.08
N ASP A 29 10.08 -18.71 -20.25
CA ASP A 29 11.25 -18.00 -19.73
C ASP A 29 11.15 -17.77 -18.22
N PHE A 30 9.95 -17.87 -17.64
CA PHE A 30 9.73 -17.69 -16.21
C PHE A 30 9.57 -19.05 -15.53
N GLU A 31 10.33 -19.27 -14.46
CA GLU A 31 10.11 -20.41 -13.58
C GLU A 31 9.00 -20.10 -12.56
N PRO A 32 8.04 -21.01 -12.31
CA PRO A 32 7.04 -20.85 -11.27
C PRO A 32 7.67 -20.74 -9.88
N ALA A 33 7.13 -19.89 -9.00
CA ALA A 33 7.62 -19.75 -7.63
C ALA A 33 7.59 -21.08 -6.83
N GLY A 34 6.69 -21.99 -7.20
CA GLY A 34 6.61 -23.34 -6.63
C GLY A 34 7.92 -24.13 -6.74
N ASP A 35 8.71 -23.89 -7.78
CA ASP A 35 9.98 -24.61 -8.03
C ASP A 35 11.09 -24.09 -7.10
N CYS A 36 11.01 -22.83 -6.70
CA CYS A 36 11.92 -22.23 -5.72
C CYS A 36 11.73 -22.80 -4.30
N LYS A 37 10.52 -23.28 -3.97
CA LYS A 37 10.10 -23.66 -2.60
C LYS A 37 11.00 -24.68 -1.93
N SER A 38 11.46 -25.68 -2.67
CA SER A 38 12.25 -26.79 -2.12
C SER A 38 13.58 -26.30 -1.54
N CYS A 39 14.23 -25.36 -2.23
CA CYS A 39 15.52 -24.82 -1.86
C CYS A 39 15.41 -23.56 -1.01
N HIS A 40 14.36 -22.74 -1.21
CA HIS A 40 14.12 -21.47 -0.52
C HIS A 40 12.81 -21.46 0.29
N PRO A 41 12.58 -22.40 1.22
CA PRO A 41 11.27 -22.58 1.87
C PRO A 41 10.84 -21.36 2.70
N VAL A 42 11.78 -20.64 3.33
CA VAL A 42 11.49 -19.45 4.14
C VAL A 42 10.96 -18.32 3.26
N HIS A 43 11.72 -17.92 2.24
CA HIS A 43 11.32 -16.84 1.33
C HIS A 43 10.04 -17.19 0.55
N PHE A 44 9.89 -18.44 0.11
CA PHE A 44 8.66 -18.89 -0.55
C PHE A 44 7.45 -18.74 0.37
N ASN A 45 7.53 -19.19 1.63
CA ASN A 45 6.41 -19.10 2.55
C ASN A 45 6.03 -17.63 2.81
N GLU A 46 7.01 -16.75 3.03
CA GLU A 46 6.80 -15.32 3.23
C GLU A 46 6.14 -14.66 2.01
N TRP A 47 6.68 -14.90 0.81
CA TRP A 47 6.10 -14.39 -0.44
C TRP A 47 4.70 -14.95 -0.66
N SER A 48 4.47 -16.24 -0.41
CA SER A 48 3.18 -16.89 -0.67
C SER A 48 2.03 -16.33 0.16
N GLY A 49 2.33 -15.66 1.28
CA GLY A 49 1.36 -14.92 2.10
C GLY A 49 1.41 -13.41 1.91
N SER A 50 2.20 -12.89 0.98
CA SER A 50 2.33 -11.46 0.70
C SER A 50 1.25 -10.97 -0.26
N MET A 51 1.06 -9.65 -0.32
CA MET A 51 0.15 -9.02 -1.27
C MET A 51 0.67 -9.09 -2.71
N HIS A 52 1.98 -9.25 -2.92
CA HIS A 52 2.57 -9.55 -4.23
C HIS A 52 2.07 -10.88 -4.79
N ALA A 53 2.02 -11.94 -3.98
CA ALA A 53 1.49 -13.24 -4.40
C ALA A 53 -0.05 -13.28 -4.52
N TYR A 54 -0.73 -12.31 -3.89
CA TYR A 54 -2.18 -12.14 -3.89
C TYR A 54 -2.67 -11.22 -5.02
N ALA A 55 -1.78 -10.50 -5.70
CA ALA A 55 -2.11 -9.41 -6.62
C ALA A 55 -3.05 -9.81 -7.78
N LEU A 56 -3.02 -11.07 -8.21
CA LEU A 56 -3.93 -11.66 -9.21
C LEU A 56 -4.86 -12.73 -8.61
N LYS A 57 -5.18 -12.62 -7.32
CA LYS A 57 -6.10 -13.49 -6.57
C LYS A 57 -7.10 -12.70 -5.72
N ASP A 58 -6.96 -11.38 -5.68
CA ASP A 58 -7.81 -10.47 -4.91
C ASP A 58 -9.17 -10.25 -5.60
N PRO A 59 -10.29 -10.74 -5.03
CA PRO A 59 -11.61 -10.54 -5.62
C PRO A 59 -12.00 -9.05 -5.70
N VAL A 60 -11.50 -8.19 -4.80
CA VAL A 60 -11.78 -6.76 -4.85
C VAL A 60 -11.11 -6.15 -6.07
N TRP A 61 -9.85 -6.48 -6.32
CA TRP A 61 -9.14 -6.07 -7.52
C TRP A 61 -9.86 -6.54 -8.79
N PHE A 62 -10.28 -7.81 -8.87
CA PHE A 62 -11.02 -8.32 -10.03
C PHE A 62 -12.32 -7.56 -10.27
N ALA A 63 -13.09 -7.30 -9.21
CA ALA A 63 -14.33 -6.55 -9.34
C ALA A 63 -14.09 -5.11 -9.80
N GLN A 64 -13.01 -4.46 -9.34
CA GLN A 64 -12.61 -3.14 -9.80
C GLN A 64 -12.10 -3.14 -11.25
N HIS A 65 -11.25 -4.11 -11.61
CA HIS A 65 -10.76 -4.33 -12.98
C HIS A 65 -11.94 -4.48 -13.94
N SER A 66 -12.87 -5.39 -13.66
CA SER A 66 -14.06 -5.60 -14.50
C SER A 66 -14.95 -4.36 -14.57
N LYS A 67 -15.13 -3.64 -13.46
CA LYS A 67 -15.90 -2.39 -13.44
C LYS A 67 -15.28 -1.34 -14.37
N GLU A 68 -13.97 -1.15 -14.31
CA GLU A 68 -13.29 -0.13 -15.11
C GLU A 68 -13.13 -0.55 -16.58
N GLN A 69 -12.85 -1.83 -16.88
CA GLN A 69 -12.86 -2.33 -18.26
C GLN A 69 -14.21 -2.09 -18.94
N ASN A 70 -15.32 -2.43 -18.25
CA ASN A 70 -16.66 -2.19 -18.76
C ASN A 70 -16.96 -0.69 -18.94
N LYS A 71 -16.47 0.15 -18.01
CA LYS A 71 -16.64 1.59 -18.08
C LYS A 71 -15.95 2.17 -19.32
N PHE A 72 -14.68 1.84 -19.55
CA PHE A 72 -13.95 2.27 -20.74
C PHE A 72 -14.60 1.74 -22.03
N ALA A 73 -14.99 0.47 -22.07
CA ALA A 73 -15.66 -0.13 -23.22
C ALA A 73 -17.00 0.58 -23.55
N SER A 74 -17.76 0.98 -22.53
CA SER A 74 -19.01 1.74 -22.71
C SER A 74 -18.80 3.12 -23.35
N GLU A 75 -17.59 3.66 -23.26
CA GLU A 75 -17.17 4.93 -23.86
C GLU A 75 -16.43 4.73 -25.20
N GLY A 76 -16.37 3.49 -25.71
CA GLY A 76 -15.66 3.15 -26.94
C GLY A 76 -14.14 3.23 -26.81
N LYS A 77 -13.61 3.11 -25.58
CA LYS A 77 -12.17 3.09 -25.26
C LYS A 77 -11.75 1.71 -24.76
N GLU A 78 -10.46 1.43 -24.82
CA GLU A 78 -9.86 0.21 -24.27
C GLU A 78 -8.92 0.57 -23.12
N LEU A 79 -9.15 0.03 -21.93
CA LEU A 79 -8.23 0.17 -20.80
C LEU A 79 -7.05 -0.81 -20.91
N GLY A 80 -7.23 -1.94 -21.61
CA GLY A 80 -6.15 -2.87 -21.92
C GLY A 80 -5.45 -3.42 -20.68
N GLU A 81 -4.12 -3.48 -20.73
CA GLU A 81 -3.25 -4.13 -19.72
C GLU A 81 -2.91 -3.25 -18.52
N PHE A 82 -3.51 -2.05 -18.41
CA PHE A 82 -3.18 -1.07 -17.38
C PHE A 82 -3.14 -1.66 -15.96
N CYS A 83 -4.11 -2.49 -15.59
CA CYS A 83 -4.10 -3.13 -14.26
C CYS A 83 -3.08 -4.28 -14.18
N ILE A 84 -2.91 -5.05 -15.26
CA ILE A 84 -2.09 -6.26 -15.31
C ILE A 84 -0.60 -5.94 -15.24
N MET A 85 -0.19 -4.82 -15.82
CA MET A 85 1.21 -4.43 -15.92
C MET A 85 1.95 -4.39 -14.56
N CYS A 86 1.23 -4.10 -13.48
CA CYS A 86 1.74 -4.16 -12.11
C CYS A 86 1.27 -5.41 -11.33
N HIS A 87 0.05 -5.90 -11.57
CA HIS A 87 -0.56 -6.98 -10.77
C HIS A 87 -0.19 -8.40 -11.22
N SER A 88 0.18 -8.59 -12.48
CA SER A 88 0.81 -9.81 -13.00
C SER A 88 1.79 -9.44 -14.13
N PRO A 89 2.99 -8.93 -13.77
CA PRO A 89 3.97 -8.48 -14.76
C PRO A 89 4.40 -9.58 -15.74
N VAL A 90 4.41 -10.85 -15.31
CA VAL A 90 4.66 -11.98 -16.23
C VAL A 90 3.55 -12.08 -17.27
N ALA A 91 2.28 -12.00 -16.87
CA ALA A 91 1.17 -12.05 -17.81
C ALA A 91 1.19 -10.87 -18.80
N PHE A 92 1.59 -9.69 -18.34
CA PHE A 92 1.79 -8.51 -19.18
C PHE A 92 2.93 -8.71 -20.20
N LEU A 93 4.11 -9.13 -19.74
CA LEU A 93 5.29 -9.27 -20.59
C LEU A 93 5.14 -10.34 -21.68
N THR A 94 4.34 -11.38 -21.41
CA THR A 94 4.14 -12.49 -22.36
C THR A 94 2.80 -12.42 -23.10
N GLY A 95 1.96 -11.42 -22.82
CA GLY A 95 0.59 -11.35 -23.35
C GLY A 95 -0.27 -12.56 -23.01
N ALA A 96 -0.14 -13.13 -21.79
CA ALA A 96 -0.77 -14.40 -21.42
C ALA A 96 -2.30 -14.34 -21.30
N ILE A 97 -2.90 -13.14 -21.29
CA ILE A 97 -4.33 -12.94 -21.14
C ILE A 97 -4.90 -12.39 -22.44
N ASP A 98 -5.58 -13.25 -23.20
CA ASP A 98 -6.10 -12.91 -24.54
C ASP A 98 -7.20 -11.83 -24.53
N ASN A 99 -8.07 -11.82 -23.51
CA ASN A 99 -9.22 -10.91 -23.46
C ASN A 99 -9.43 -10.32 -22.06
N LEU A 100 -8.90 -9.13 -21.86
CA LEU A 100 -8.94 -8.41 -20.58
C LEU A 100 -10.32 -7.85 -20.22
N LEU A 101 -11.20 -7.65 -21.21
CA LEU A 101 -12.54 -7.11 -20.99
C LEU A 101 -13.45 -8.13 -20.27
N SER A 102 -13.30 -9.41 -20.59
CA SER A 102 -14.06 -10.49 -19.95
C SER A 102 -13.26 -11.24 -18.88
N PHE A 103 -12.01 -10.85 -18.62
CA PHE A 103 -11.14 -11.53 -17.68
C PHE A 103 -11.63 -11.35 -16.24
N ASP A 104 -11.95 -12.46 -15.58
CA ASP A 104 -12.39 -12.50 -14.19
C ASP A 104 -11.55 -13.45 -13.31
N ILE A 105 -11.89 -13.50 -12.02
CA ILE A 105 -11.14 -14.30 -11.04
C ILE A 105 -11.16 -15.80 -11.37
N GLY A 106 -12.24 -16.30 -12.00
CA GLY A 106 -12.39 -17.70 -12.38
C GLY A 106 -11.49 -18.09 -13.56
N ASP A 107 -11.15 -17.13 -14.42
CA ASP A 107 -10.26 -17.35 -15.56
C ASP A 107 -8.81 -17.58 -15.14
N THR A 108 -8.41 -17.11 -13.96
CA THR A 108 -7.03 -17.26 -13.46
C THR A 108 -6.58 -18.70 -13.43
N ALA A 109 -7.45 -19.64 -13.08
CA ALA A 109 -7.15 -21.07 -13.04
C ALA A 109 -6.71 -21.66 -14.40
N SER A 110 -7.03 -20.98 -15.50
CA SER A 110 -6.69 -21.39 -16.86
C SER A 110 -5.33 -20.86 -17.33
N LEU A 111 -4.73 -19.90 -16.62
CA LEU A 111 -3.42 -19.34 -16.97
C LEU A 111 -2.29 -20.33 -16.65
N ALA A 112 -1.08 -20.09 -17.16
CA ALA A 112 0.09 -20.81 -16.69
C ALA A 112 0.46 -20.40 -15.24
N PRO A 113 1.07 -21.29 -14.43
CA PRO A 113 1.38 -20.99 -13.03
C PRO A 113 2.12 -19.65 -12.81
N GLN A 114 3.06 -19.32 -13.69
CA GLN A 114 3.87 -18.10 -13.63
C GLN A 114 3.08 -16.81 -13.86
N ALA A 115 1.96 -16.90 -14.58
CA ALA A 115 1.05 -15.79 -14.80
C ALA A 115 -0.02 -15.68 -13.69
N GLN A 116 -0.30 -16.77 -12.96
CA GLN A 116 -1.29 -16.81 -11.86
C GLN A 116 -0.76 -16.25 -10.53
N GLU A 117 0.56 -16.22 -10.36
CA GLU A 117 1.18 -16.00 -9.06
C GLU A 117 1.36 -14.53 -8.67
N GLY A 118 0.81 -13.60 -9.47
CA GLY A 118 0.95 -12.17 -9.25
C GLY A 118 2.36 -11.69 -9.56
N VAL A 119 3.02 -11.04 -8.59
CA VAL A 119 4.42 -10.62 -8.71
C VAL A 119 5.32 -11.75 -8.18
N GLY A 120 5.74 -12.63 -9.09
CA GLY A 120 6.48 -13.87 -8.80
C GLY A 120 7.99 -13.69 -8.56
N CYS A 121 8.63 -14.77 -8.10
CA CYS A 121 10.07 -14.80 -7.78
C CYS A 121 10.92 -14.49 -9.01
N THR A 122 10.64 -15.16 -10.13
CA THR A 122 11.45 -15.06 -11.35
C THR A 122 11.38 -13.67 -11.96
N PHE A 123 10.21 -13.03 -11.95
CA PHE A 123 10.08 -11.65 -12.39
C PHE A 123 11.01 -10.70 -11.60
N CYS A 124 10.91 -10.72 -10.27
CA CYS A 124 11.73 -9.86 -9.42
C CYS A 124 13.22 -10.18 -9.53
N HIS A 125 13.60 -11.46 -9.53
CA HIS A 125 14.99 -11.90 -9.54
C HIS A 125 15.64 -11.97 -10.94
N SER A 126 14.92 -11.55 -11.99
CA SER A 126 15.45 -11.38 -13.34
C SER A 126 15.73 -9.90 -13.68
N THR A 127 15.55 -8.98 -12.73
CA THR A 127 15.75 -7.54 -12.96
C THR A 127 17.23 -7.21 -13.12
N THR A 128 17.59 -6.64 -14.28
CA THR A 128 18.97 -6.26 -14.60
C THR A 128 19.22 -4.77 -14.51
N HIS A 129 18.16 -3.95 -14.57
CA HIS A 129 18.27 -2.51 -14.41
C HIS A 129 17.04 -1.95 -13.73
N VAL A 130 17.22 -0.83 -13.03
CA VAL A 130 16.11 -0.13 -12.39
C VAL A 130 15.20 0.54 -13.42
N SER A 131 13.94 0.12 -13.43
CA SER A 131 12.91 0.66 -14.32
C SER A 131 12.49 2.08 -13.92
N PRO A 132 12.14 2.96 -14.88
CA PRO A 132 11.65 4.31 -14.60
C PRO A 132 10.31 4.29 -13.86
N SER A 133 9.86 5.47 -13.39
CA SER A 133 8.49 5.67 -12.96
C SER A 133 7.51 5.41 -14.11
N THR A 134 6.31 4.93 -13.79
CA THR A 134 5.27 4.67 -14.77
C THR A 134 4.45 5.93 -15.04
N ASP A 135 4.25 6.23 -16.32
CA ASP A 135 3.45 7.38 -16.79
C ASP A 135 2.41 6.90 -17.80
N ALA A 136 1.22 6.56 -17.30
CA ALA A 136 0.13 6.02 -18.11
C ALA A 136 -0.76 7.14 -18.64
N ASN A 137 -1.30 6.99 -19.86
CA ASN A 137 -2.26 7.95 -20.40
C ASN A 137 -3.49 7.21 -20.95
N PRO A 138 -4.29 6.57 -20.07
CA PRO A 138 -5.41 5.73 -20.48
C PRO A 138 -6.52 6.53 -21.19
N LEU A 139 -6.66 7.83 -20.91
CA LEU A 139 -7.62 8.68 -21.63
C LEU A 139 -7.24 8.88 -23.11
N ASP A 140 -5.94 8.86 -23.41
CA ASP A 140 -5.33 8.99 -24.73
C ASP A 140 -4.96 7.64 -25.37
N GLY A 141 -5.32 6.52 -24.74
CA GLY A 141 -5.13 5.16 -25.26
C GLY A 141 -3.73 4.56 -25.04
N VAL A 142 -2.88 5.20 -24.24
CA VAL A 142 -1.57 4.65 -23.84
C VAL A 142 -1.71 3.92 -22.50
N THR A 143 -1.89 2.61 -22.56
CA THR A 143 -2.24 1.78 -21.40
C THR A 143 -1.12 0.85 -20.93
N GLY A 144 -0.18 0.48 -21.80
CA GLY A 144 1.04 -0.29 -21.49
C GLY A 144 2.26 0.60 -21.27
N ALA A 145 2.21 1.47 -20.26
CA ALA A 145 3.23 2.52 -20.08
C ALA A 145 4.43 2.11 -19.20
N ILE A 146 4.33 1.01 -18.47
CA ILE A 146 5.41 0.52 -17.63
C ILE A 146 6.53 -0.09 -18.48
N GLN A 147 7.78 0.10 -18.04
CA GLN A 147 8.94 -0.51 -18.67
C GLN A 147 9.63 -1.43 -17.66
N PHE A 148 9.97 -2.65 -18.07
CA PHE A 148 10.75 -3.59 -17.28
C PHE A 148 12.06 -3.92 -17.98
N PHE A 149 13.18 -3.87 -17.25
CA PHE A 149 14.49 -4.24 -17.75
C PHE A 149 14.93 -5.54 -17.07
N LEU A 150 14.62 -6.65 -17.73
CA LEU A 150 14.84 -7.99 -17.21
C LEU A 150 15.73 -8.80 -18.16
N ASN A 151 16.31 -9.86 -17.65
CA ASN A 151 16.87 -10.95 -18.44
C ASN A 151 16.58 -12.27 -17.73
N THR A 152 15.79 -13.14 -18.37
CA THR A 152 15.31 -14.39 -17.78
C THR A 152 16.14 -15.61 -18.23
N ASP A 153 17.38 -15.38 -18.67
CA ASP A 153 18.36 -16.46 -18.84
C ASP A 153 18.70 -17.13 -17.48
N GLU A 154 19.67 -18.03 -17.45
CA GLU A 154 20.02 -18.87 -16.29
C GLU A 154 20.48 -18.12 -15.01
N VAL A 155 20.60 -16.79 -15.01
CA VAL A 155 21.15 -15.98 -13.91
C VAL A 155 20.06 -15.27 -13.12
N PHE A 156 19.94 -15.60 -11.83
CA PHE A 156 19.13 -14.84 -10.89
C PHE A 156 19.96 -13.81 -10.12
N TYR A 157 19.43 -12.60 -9.98
CA TYR A 157 20.12 -11.47 -9.35
C TYR A 157 19.61 -11.21 -7.92
N GLY A 158 20.47 -10.71 -7.04
CA GLY A 158 20.10 -10.38 -5.67
C GLY A 158 21.16 -9.59 -4.90
N SER A 159 20.87 -9.24 -3.65
CA SER A 159 21.75 -8.43 -2.79
C SER A 159 22.90 -9.21 -2.12
N ILE A 160 22.92 -10.55 -2.25
CA ILE A 160 24.00 -11.39 -1.71
C ILE A 160 25.25 -11.25 -2.57
N LYS A 161 26.35 -10.76 -1.97
CA LYS A 161 27.62 -10.44 -2.67
C LYS A 161 28.38 -11.66 -3.18
N ASP A 162 28.26 -12.76 -2.46
CA ASP A 162 28.99 -14.01 -2.64
C ASP A 162 28.01 -15.19 -2.73
N PRO A 163 27.20 -15.27 -3.80
CA PRO A 163 26.34 -16.42 -4.02
C PRO A 163 27.16 -17.69 -4.23
N ILE A 164 26.65 -18.81 -3.75
CA ILE A 164 27.32 -20.12 -3.87
C ILE A 164 26.86 -20.80 -5.17
N PRO A 165 27.79 -21.26 -6.03
CA PRO A 165 27.44 -22.02 -7.22
C PRO A 165 26.64 -23.28 -6.90
N ASN A 166 25.65 -23.58 -7.73
CA ASN A 166 24.82 -24.78 -7.65
C ASN A 166 24.46 -25.28 -9.06
N SER A 167 23.72 -26.39 -9.15
CA SER A 167 23.39 -27.04 -10.42
C SER A 167 22.01 -26.70 -10.99
N PHE A 168 21.24 -25.83 -10.33
CA PHE A 168 19.86 -25.50 -10.72
C PHE A 168 19.80 -24.17 -11.46
N HIS A 169 20.43 -23.14 -10.93
CA HIS A 169 20.49 -21.83 -11.57
C HIS A 169 21.77 -21.09 -11.18
N GLU A 170 22.23 -20.20 -12.06
CA GLU A 170 23.29 -19.25 -11.74
C GLU A 170 22.75 -18.16 -10.81
N SER A 171 23.64 -17.52 -10.06
CA SER A 171 23.28 -16.42 -9.16
C SER A 171 24.35 -15.35 -9.18
N ALA A 172 23.94 -14.09 -9.26
CA ALA A 172 24.86 -12.97 -9.32
C ALA A 172 24.47 -11.85 -8.36
N PHE A 173 25.47 -11.26 -7.70
CA PHE A 173 25.27 -10.04 -6.94
C PHE A 173 24.90 -8.88 -7.86
N HIS A 174 23.86 -8.16 -7.48
CA HIS A 174 23.41 -6.98 -8.17
C HIS A 174 23.15 -5.84 -7.17
N PRO A 175 23.89 -4.71 -7.28
CA PRO A 175 23.85 -3.64 -6.30
C PRO A 175 22.49 -2.92 -6.20
N ASP A 176 21.69 -2.93 -7.28
CA ASP A 176 20.40 -2.26 -7.26
C ASP A 176 19.33 -3.02 -6.45
N TYR A 177 19.52 -4.31 -6.11
CA TYR A 177 18.55 -5.06 -5.30
C TYR A 177 18.41 -4.56 -3.86
N ASP A 178 19.37 -3.75 -3.41
CA ASP A 178 19.36 -3.08 -2.10
C ASP A 178 19.09 -1.57 -2.28
N ARG A 179 18.31 -1.20 -3.29
CA ARG A 179 17.91 0.19 -3.59
C ARG A 179 16.41 0.31 -3.87
N SER A 180 15.79 1.39 -3.41
CA SER A 180 14.35 1.64 -3.57
C SER A 180 13.91 1.72 -5.05
N GLU A 181 14.82 2.03 -5.97
CA GLU A 181 14.51 2.14 -7.39
C GLU A 181 14.01 0.82 -8.02
N VAL A 182 14.30 -0.35 -7.44
CA VAL A 182 13.73 -1.63 -7.91
C VAL A 182 12.21 -1.68 -7.72
N CYS A 183 11.67 -0.95 -6.74
CA CYS A 183 10.23 -0.86 -6.49
C CYS A 183 9.54 0.20 -7.37
N ARG A 184 10.31 1.12 -7.95
CA ARG A 184 9.80 2.39 -8.53
C ARG A 184 8.77 2.21 -9.64
N ALA A 185 8.95 1.22 -10.51
CA ALA A 185 8.07 1.06 -11.68
C ALA A 185 6.61 0.85 -11.27
N CYS A 186 6.37 -0.03 -10.30
CA CYS A 186 5.02 -0.32 -9.82
C CYS A 186 4.57 0.66 -8.72
N HIS A 187 5.50 1.22 -7.94
CA HIS A 187 5.18 2.09 -6.79
C HIS A 187 5.38 3.59 -7.05
N ASN A 188 5.36 4.00 -8.32
CA ASN A 188 5.37 5.40 -8.72
C ASN A 188 4.64 5.62 -10.06
N LEU A 189 3.37 5.99 -9.98
CA LEU A 189 2.46 6.08 -11.10
C LEU A 189 1.91 7.50 -11.26
N THR A 190 2.14 8.06 -12.44
CA THR A 190 1.45 9.23 -12.96
C THR A 190 0.43 8.77 -14.02
N ILE A 191 -0.74 9.42 -14.03
CA ILE A 191 -1.81 9.15 -15.00
C ILE A 191 -2.23 10.46 -15.64
N ASP A 192 -2.13 10.58 -16.96
CA ASP A 192 -2.51 11.78 -17.72
C ASP A 192 -1.87 13.06 -17.15
N GLY A 193 -0.60 12.96 -16.73
CA GLY A 193 0.17 14.04 -16.09
C GLY A 193 -0.22 14.35 -14.64
N ILE A 194 -1.07 13.53 -14.01
CA ILE A 194 -1.52 13.69 -12.62
C ILE A 194 -0.89 12.60 -11.76
N ASP A 195 -0.28 13.04 -10.66
CA ASP A 195 0.28 12.18 -9.63
C ASP A 195 -0.81 11.29 -9.00
N ALA A 196 -0.81 10.00 -9.34
CA ALA A 196 -1.80 9.03 -8.88
C ALA A 196 -1.33 8.32 -7.61
N GLU A 197 -0.19 7.64 -7.70
CA GLU A 197 0.40 6.86 -6.61
C GLU A 197 1.89 7.13 -6.58
N MET A 198 2.35 8.00 -5.68
CA MET A 198 3.69 8.61 -5.79
C MET A 198 4.67 8.16 -4.70
N THR A 199 4.50 6.95 -4.16
CA THR A 199 5.26 6.44 -3.01
C THR A 199 6.78 6.65 -3.15
N PHE A 200 7.35 6.30 -4.30
CA PHE A 200 8.79 6.49 -4.52
C PHE A 200 9.17 7.98 -4.53
N ALA A 201 8.41 8.84 -5.21
CA ALA A 201 8.67 10.28 -5.25
C ALA A 201 8.47 10.97 -3.89
N GLU A 202 7.55 10.47 -3.06
CA GLU A 202 7.36 10.92 -1.68
C GLU A 202 8.56 10.57 -0.79
N TRP A 203 9.17 9.40 -1.02
CA TRP A 203 10.40 8.98 -0.33
C TRP A 203 11.65 9.68 -0.84
N LYS A 204 11.71 9.91 -2.15
CA LYS A 204 12.86 10.54 -2.79
C LYS A 204 13.04 11.99 -2.31
N GLY A 205 14.27 12.35 -1.98
CA GLY A 205 14.65 13.67 -1.46
C GLY A 205 14.43 13.82 0.04
N THR A 206 13.98 12.78 0.74
CA THR A 206 13.75 12.81 2.19
C THR A 206 15.03 12.56 2.99
N ALA A 207 14.98 12.80 4.30
CA ALA A 207 16.05 12.39 5.20
C ALA A 207 16.30 10.86 5.20
N PHE A 208 15.29 10.06 4.87
CA PHE A 208 15.41 8.60 4.80
C PHE A 208 16.31 8.17 3.63
N GLU A 209 16.08 8.70 2.42
CA GLU A 209 16.98 8.51 1.28
C GLU A 209 18.40 8.98 1.62
N ALA A 210 18.54 10.18 2.21
CA ALA A 210 19.85 10.73 2.57
C ALA A 210 20.63 9.88 3.60
N MET A 211 19.92 9.14 4.45
CA MET A 211 20.50 8.21 5.41
C MET A 211 20.70 6.79 4.86
N GLY A 212 20.31 6.53 3.60
CA GLY A 212 20.35 5.20 2.99
C GLY A 212 19.32 4.23 3.57
N ILE A 213 18.20 4.75 4.10
CA ILE A 213 17.07 3.93 4.52
C ILE A 213 16.18 3.71 3.31
N GLU A 214 16.39 2.56 2.68
CA GLU A 214 15.68 2.13 1.47
C GLU A 214 14.34 1.45 1.82
N CYS A 215 13.43 1.34 0.84
CA CYS A 215 12.14 0.65 0.98
C CYS A 215 12.30 -0.75 1.60
N GLN A 216 13.32 -1.49 1.15
CA GLN A 216 13.67 -2.83 1.63
C GLN A 216 13.97 -2.86 3.13
N GLY A 217 14.51 -1.78 3.70
CA GLY A 217 14.85 -1.71 5.13
C GLY A 217 13.63 -1.85 6.04
N CYS A 218 12.46 -1.38 5.61
CA CYS A 218 11.21 -1.46 6.37
C CYS A 218 10.25 -2.53 5.83
N HIS A 219 10.09 -2.62 4.51
CA HIS A 219 9.10 -3.51 3.88
C HIS A 219 9.62 -4.93 3.62
N MET A 220 10.95 -5.10 3.65
CA MET A 220 11.65 -6.38 3.53
C MET A 220 12.65 -6.55 4.69
N GLU A 221 12.16 -6.33 5.93
CA GLU A 221 12.98 -6.28 7.15
C GLU A 221 14.06 -7.36 7.17
N THR A 222 15.27 -6.99 7.61
CA THR A 222 16.38 -7.93 7.64
C THR A 222 16.25 -8.94 8.78
N TYR A 223 16.64 -10.19 8.54
CA TYR A 223 16.74 -11.25 9.54
C TYR A 223 18.05 -12.04 9.39
N SER A 224 18.47 -12.69 10.48
CA SER A 224 19.63 -13.57 10.48
C SER A 224 19.21 -15.03 10.29
N GLY A 225 19.85 -15.74 9.36
CA GLY A 225 19.50 -17.11 9.00
C GLY A 225 20.24 -17.65 7.78
N TYR A 226 19.61 -18.60 7.11
CA TYR A 226 20.11 -19.21 5.87
C TYR A 226 19.18 -18.86 4.72
N ALA A 227 19.76 -18.51 3.56
CA ALA A 227 18.98 -18.17 2.37
C ALA A 227 18.33 -19.39 1.71
N VAL A 228 18.80 -20.60 2.05
CA VAL A 228 18.40 -21.89 1.48
C VAL A 228 18.22 -22.94 2.58
N ASP A 229 17.55 -24.05 2.25
CA ASP A 229 17.47 -25.24 3.10
C ASP A 229 18.86 -25.86 3.29
N THR A 230 19.33 -25.87 4.54
CA THR A 230 20.65 -26.41 4.92
C THR A 230 20.76 -27.94 4.82
N VAL A 231 19.64 -28.66 4.71
CA VAL A 231 19.65 -30.11 4.43
C VAL A 231 20.06 -30.36 2.99
N LEU A 232 19.55 -29.56 2.05
CA LEU A 232 19.90 -29.64 0.63
C LEU A 232 21.26 -28.98 0.35
N PHE A 233 21.58 -27.91 1.06
CA PHE A 233 22.81 -27.14 0.92
C PHE A 233 23.57 -27.04 2.25
N PRO A 234 24.26 -28.10 2.69
CA PRO A 234 24.91 -28.16 4.01
C PRO A 234 26.08 -27.18 4.17
N LEU A 235 26.56 -26.59 3.07
CA LEU A 235 27.61 -25.57 3.06
C LEU A 235 27.06 -24.14 2.99
N ALA A 236 25.74 -23.96 3.03
CA ALA A 236 25.13 -22.64 3.00
C ALA A 236 25.59 -21.81 4.22
N PRO A 237 26.14 -20.60 4.01
CA PRO A 237 26.64 -19.81 5.12
C PRO A 237 25.48 -19.12 5.82
N TYR A 238 25.64 -18.98 7.14
CA TYR A 238 24.77 -18.15 7.95
C TYR A 238 24.99 -16.68 7.60
N ARG A 239 23.90 -15.92 7.47
CA ARG A 239 23.91 -14.50 7.11
C ARG A 239 23.12 -13.72 8.14
N GLU A 240 23.53 -12.49 8.40
CA GLU A 240 22.89 -11.61 9.38
C GLU A 240 21.96 -10.56 8.74
N ASN A 241 21.87 -10.55 7.43
CA ASN A 241 21.25 -9.50 6.63
C ASN A 241 20.42 -10.06 5.46
N LEU A 242 19.65 -11.13 5.70
CA LEU A 242 18.69 -11.64 4.72
C LEU A 242 17.41 -10.82 4.76
N HIS A 243 16.76 -10.62 3.63
CA HIS A 243 15.53 -9.83 3.56
C HIS A 243 14.28 -10.71 3.63
N ARG A 244 13.30 -10.29 4.43
CA ARG A 244 11.96 -10.88 4.43
C ARG A 244 11.27 -10.63 3.09
N HIS A 245 10.54 -11.62 2.60
CA HIS A 245 9.73 -11.52 1.37
C HIS A 245 8.23 -11.40 1.68
N SER A 246 7.88 -10.82 2.84
CA SER A 246 6.49 -10.57 3.22
C SER A 246 5.93 -9.27 2.61
N PHE A 247 6.80 -8.34 2.20
CA PHE A 247 6.46 -7.06 1.55
C PHE A 247 5.35 -6.30 2.29
N VAL A 248 5.52 -6.17 3.60
CA VAL A 248 4.45 -5.75 4.51
C VAL A 248 3.95 -4.33 4.17
N GLY A 249 2.64 -4.17 4.04
CA GLY A 249 1.98 -2.88 3.84
C GLY A 249 0.77 -2.73 4.76
N LEU A 250 -0.31 -2.10 4.28
CA LEU A 250 -1.59 -2.00 5.00
C LEU A 250 -2.63 -3.03 4.50
N ASP A 251 -2.50 -3.54 3.28
CA ASP A 251 -3.42 -4.53 2.73
C ASP A 251 -3.19 -5.93 3.32
N HIS A 252 -4.29 -6.67 3.40
CA HIS A 252 -4.29 -8.07 3.77
C HIS A 252 -5.25 -8.85 2.88
N ALA A 253 -5.03 -10.15 2.77
CA ALA A 253 -5.90 -11.02 1.98
C ALA A 253 -7.32 -11.09 2.58
N LEU A 254 -8.34 -10.93 1.75
CA LEU A 254 -9.75 -10.98 2.14
C LEU A 254 -10.39 -12.35 1.86
N THR A 255 -9.63 -13.30 1.32
CA THR A 255 -10.04 -14.69 1.10
C THR A 255 -9.12 -15.63 1.88
N SER A 256 -9.44 -16.93 1.87
CA SER A 256 -8.51 -17.93 2.41
C SER A 256 -7.19 -17.87 1.64
N PHE A 257 -6.09 -17.58 2.34
CA PHE A 257 -4.79 -17.35 1.75
C PHE A 257 -3.67 -17.84 2.70
N PRO A 258 -2.49 -18.25 2.19
CA PRO A 258 -1.37 -18.66 3.04
C PRO A 258 -0.94 -17.57 4.02
N GLU A 259 -0.42 -17.98 5.19
CA GLU A 259 0.23 -17.11 6.17
C GLU A 259 -0.55 -15.86 6.62
N THR A 260 -1.89 -15.82 6.48
CA THR A 260 -2.73 -14.66 6.86
C THR A 260 -2.52 -14.17 8.30
N GLY A 261 -2.26 -15.08 9.24
CA GLY A 261 -1.93 -14.71 10.63
C GLY A 261 -0.57 -14.00 10.76
N ALA A 262 0.44 -14.46 10.01
CA ALA A 262 1.75 -13.82 9.97
C ALA A 262 1.68 -12.46 9.25
N GLN A 263 0.90 -12.38 8.17
CA GLN A 263 0.61 -11.14 7.46
C GLN A 263 -0.01 -10.09 8.39
N ALA A 264 -1.09 -10.41 9.10
CA ALA A 264 -1.74 -9.49 10.04
C ALA A 264 -0.81 -9.05 11.19
N THR A 265 0.06 -9.94 11.66
CA THR A 265 1.07 -9.64 12.69
C THR A 265 2.10 -8.64 12.18
N ALA A 266 2.63 -8.87 10.96
CA ALA A 266 3.59 -7.97 10.34
C ALA A 266 2.98 -6.57 10.12
N ILE A 267 1.75 -6.49 9.59
CA ILE A 267 1.04 -5.22 9.39
C ILE A 267 0.88 -4.46 10.72
N THR A 268 0.43 -5.15 11.77
CA THR A 268 0.29 -4.56 13.11
C THR A 268 1.62 -4.04 13.65
N SER A 269 2.73 -4.75 13.40
CA SER A 269 4.06 -4.32 13.82
C SER A 269 4.51 -3.06 13.07
N LEU A 270 4.31 -3.03 11.75
CA LEU A 270 4.67 -1.90 10.89
C LEU A 270 3.90 -0.62 11.27
N LEU A 271 2.57 -0.73 11.44
CA LEU A 271 1.71 0.43 11.65
C LEU A 271 1.88 1.10 13.01
N LYS A 272 2.41 0.39 14.01
CA LYS A 272 2.73 0.96 15.33
C LYS A 272 3.83 2.01 15.29
N SER A 273 4.72 1.95 14.30
CA SER A 273 5.81 2.92 14.11
C SER A 273 5.60 3.83 12.90
N ALA A 274 4.43 3.79 12.25
CA ALA A 274 4.13 4.60 11.07
C ALA A 274 3.85 6.07 11.40
N ALA A 275 3.30 6.34 12.59
CA ALA A 275 3.12 7.69 13.10
C ALA A 275 3.07 7.71 14.64
N GLU A 276 3.45 8.85 15.19
CA GLU A 276 3.30 9.17 16.61
C GLU A 276 2.13 10.12 16.81
N ILE A 277 1.46 10.02 17.96
CA ILE A 277 0.47 11.01 18.38
C ILE A 277 0.86 11.63 19.72
N SER A 278 0.54 12.90 19.93
CA SER A 278 0.68 13.59 21.23
C SER A 278 -0.44 14.61 21.45
N PHE A 279 -0.66 15.03 22.70
CA PHE A 279 -1.55 16.16 22.98
C PHE A 279 -0.85 17.48 22.62
N GLY A 280 -1.49 18.28 21.76
CA GLY A 280 -0.94 19.55 21.28
C GLY A 280 -1.00 20.69 22.31
N THR A 281 -1.87 20.55 23.31
CA THR A 281 -1.96 21.46 24.45
C THR A 281 -2.11 20.65 25.74
N PRO A 282 -1.44 21.03 26.84
CA PRO A 282 -1.70 20.42 28.13
C PRO A 282 -3.17 20.59 28.52
N PHE A 283 -3.75 19.57 29.15
CA PHE A 283 -5.06 19.70 29.77
C PHE A 283 -4.98 20.63 30.99
N PRO A 284 -6.08 21.33 31.32
CA PRO A 284 -6.18 22.04 32.58
C PRO A 284 -6.13 21.05 33.77
N ASP A 285 -5.81 21.57 34.96
CA ASP A 285 -5.78 20.76 36.19
C ASP A 285 -7.14 20.15 36.54
N SER A 286 -8.22 20.81 36.11
CA SER A 286 -9.62 20.38 36.22
C SER A 286 -10.45 20.93 35.06
N VAL A 287 -11.61 20.31 34.80
CA VAL A 287 -12.63 20.81 33.87
C VAL A 287 -13.93 21.11 34.61
N ILE A 288 -14.68 22.12 34.13
CA ILE A 288 -15.89 22.60 34.79
C ILE A 288 -17.12 22.08 34.03
N PRO A 289 -18.08 21.40 34.69
CA PRO A 289 -19.34 21.01 34.05
C PRO A 289 -20.09 22.20 33.46
N GLY A 290 -20.63 22.03 32.25
CA GLY A 290 -21.32 23.09 31.50
C GLY A 290 -20.41 23.94 30.59
N GLU A 291 -19.08 23.82 30.70
CA GLU A 291 -18.14 24.47 29.79
C GLU A 291 -17.70 23.53 28.65
N ASN A 292 -17.15 24.11 27.58
CA ASN A 292 -16.51 23.32 26.52
C ASN A 292 -15.10 22.92 26.93
N VAL A 293 -14.74 21.68 26.61
CA VAL A 293 -13.38 21.17 26.74
C VAL A 293 -12.77 21.08 25.34
N ASP A 294 -11.63 21.75 25.17
CA ASP A 294 -10.87 21.72 23.92
C ASP A 294 -9.78 20.64 23.98
N LEU A 295 -9.65 19.87 22.90
CA LEU A 295 -8.66 18.82 22.73
C LEU A 295 -7.90 19.06 21.43
N ALA A 296 -6.57 19.20 21.51
CA ALA A 296 -5.69 19.21 20.36
C ALA A 296 -4.85 17.92 20.33
N VAL A 297 -4.87 17.22 19.20
CA VAL A 297 -4.07 16.01 18.95
C VAL A 297 -3.11 16.29 17.81
N VAL A 298 -1.81 16.19 18.05
CA VAL A 298 -0.77 16.28 17.03
C VAL A 298 -0.47 14.87 16.53
N VAL A 299 -0.58 14.64 15.23
CA VAL A 299 -0.17 13.41 14.55
C VAL A 299 1.09 13.72 13.76
N THR A 300 2.16 12.96 13.96
CA THR A 300 3.45 13.14 13.29
C THR A 300 3.77 11.91 12.46
N ASN A 301 4.04 12.09 11.17
CA ASN A 301 4.45 11.01 10.28
C ASN A 301 5.90 10.63 10.56
N THR A 302 6.14 9.36 10.87
CA THR A 302 7.48 8.80 11.12
C THR A 302 7.92 7.83 10.01
N SER A 303 7.11 7.67 8.97
CA SER A 303 7.43 6.87 7.79
C SER A 303 8.26 7.64 6.75
N GLY A 304 8.90 6.90 5.85
CA GLY A 304 9.76 7.45 4.81
C GLY A 304 9.04 8.00 3.58
N HIS A 305 7.70 7.92 3.53
CA HIS A 305 6.83 8.43 2.47
C HIS A 305 5.60 9.11 3.13
N ASN A 306 4.61 9.59 2.37
CA ASN A 306 3.44 10.20 3.00
C ASN A 306 2.59 9.16 3.74
N LEU A 307 1.75 9.63 4.66
CA LEU A 307 0.82 8.80 5.42
C LEU A 307 -0.63 9.24 5.18
N PRO A 308 -1.47 8.44 4.50
CA PRO A 308 -1.12 7.23 3.73
C PRO A 308 -0.31 7.55 2.46
N THR A 309 0.31 6.52 1.87
CA THR A 309 0.89 6.52 0.51
C THR A 309 0.14 5.55 -0.41
N GLY A 310 0.50 5.49 -1.70
CA GLY A 310 -0.01 4.55 -2.69
C GLY A 310 -1.45 4.88 -3.08
N THR A 311 -2.38 3.95 -2.84
CA THR A 311 -3.82 4.13 -3.06
C THR A 311 -4.48 5.04 -2.02
N THR A 312 -3.93 6.25 -1.84
CA THR A 312 -4.31 7.24 -0.82
C THR A 312 -5.78 7.63 -0.85
N PHE A 313 -6.48 7.38 -1.95
CA PHE A 313 -7.90 7.64 -2.15
C PHE A 313 -8.81 6.57 -1.52
N SER A 314 -8.33 5.33 -1.39
CA SER A 314 -9.06 4.26 -0.72
C SER A 314 -8.63 4.10 0.74
N ARG A 315 -7.35 4.32 1.05
CA ARG A 315 -6.84 4.17 2.44
C ARG A 315 -7.63 5.01 3.43
N GLN A 316 -7.92 4.42 4.59
CA GLN A 316 -8.50 5.12 5.72
C GLN A 316 -7.50 5.14 6.86
N ILE A 317 -6.96 6.33 7.14
CA ILE A 317 -6.15 6.60 8.33
C ILE A 317 -6.84 7.72 9.09
N TRP A 318 -7.29 7.47 10.31
CA TRP A 318 -8.11 8.42 11.06
C TRP A 318 -7.81 8.39 12.55
N LEU A 319 -8.23 9.46 13.23
CA LEU A 319 -8.23 9.50 14.69
C LEU A 319 -9.59 9.05 15.20
N GLU A 320 -9.59 8.06 16.07
CA GLU A 320 -10.74 7.70 16.89
C GLU A 320 -10.55 8.35 18.28
N VAL A 321 -11.49 9.22 18.64
CA VAL A 321 -11.50 9.96 19.90
C VAL A 321 -12.70 9.50 20.72
N THR A 322 -12.49 9.22 22.00
CA THR A 322 -13.59 8.93 22.94
C THR A 322 -13.31 9.62 24.27
N VAL A 323 -14.33 10.27 24.82
CA VAL A 323 -14.30 10.89 26.14
C VAL A 323 -15.42 10.29 26.98
N THR A 324 -15.07 9.75 28.15
CA THR A 324 -16.04 9.13 29.07
C THR A 324 -15.98 9.72 30.47
N ALA A 325 -17.11 9.69 31.18
CA ALA A 325 -17.19 9.86 32.63
C ALA A 325 -17.84 8.62 33.23
N GLY A 326 -17.07 7.85 34.01
CA GLY A 326 -17.53 6.53 34.45
C GLY A 326 -17.84 5.62 33.25
N THR A 327 -19.10 5.21 33.11
CA THR A 327 -19.59 4.38 31.99
C THR A 327 -20.18 5.19 30.83
N ASP A 328 -20.40 6.49 31.02
CA ASP A 328 -21.10 7.33 30.06
C ASP A 328 -20.12 7.92 29.05
N THR A 329 -20.48 7.87 27.76
CA THR A 329 -19.70 8.51 26.69
C THR A 329 -20.19 9.95 26.54
N ILE A 330 -19.32 10.90 26.84
CA ILE A 330 -19.58 12.34 26.73
C ILE A 330 -19.38 12.80 25.29
N TYR A 331 -18.32 12.31 24.65
CA TYR A 331 -17.95 12.72 23.30
C TYR A 331 -17.27 11.58 22.55
N LYS A 332 -17.49 11.53 21.24
CA LYS A 332 -16.81 10.58 20.34
C LYS A 332 -16.67 11.17 18.94
N SER A 333 -15.60 10.78 18.25
CA SER A 333 -15.37 11.02 16.82
C SER A 333 -14.50 9.89 16.26
N GLY A 334 -14.54 9.64 14.95
CA GLY A 334 -13.87 8.53 14.29
C GLY A 334 -14.50 7.16 14.56
N PHE A 335 -15.79 7.13 14.93
CA PHE A 335 -16.52 5.89 15.20
C PHE A 335 -17.18 5.35 13.93
N LEU A 336 -17.49 4.05 13.96
CA LEU A 336 -18.05 3.34 12.81
C LEU A 336 -19.58 3.21 12.94
N ASP A 337 -20.27 3.19 11.79
CA ASP A 337 -21.68 2.85 11.70
C ASP A 337 -21.94 1.34 11.90
N SER A 338 -23.19 0.91 11.80
CA SER A 338 -23.55 -0.51 11.93
C SER A 338 -23.00 -1.42 10.82
N ASN A 339 -22.54 -0.83 9.71
CA ASN A 339 -21.93 -1.53 8.58
C ASN A 339 -20.40 -1.51 8.63
N GLY A 340 -19.82 -0.89 9.66
CA GLY A 340 -18.38 -0.73 9.83
C GLY A 340 -17.77 0.43 9.02
N ASP A 341 -18.57 1.32 8.45
CA ASP A 341 -18.10 2.49 7.71
C ASP A 341 -17.87 3.69 8.61
N LEU A 342 -16.93 4.55 8.23
CA LEU A 342 -16.78 5.86 8.87
C LEU A 342 -17.91 6.77 8.41
N TYR A 343 -18.35 7.69 9.28
CA TYR A 343 -19.24 8.80 8.95
C TYR A 343 -18.47 9.91 8.21
N ASP A 344 -17.95 9.56 7.03
CA ASP A 344 -17.28 10.51 6.14
C ASP A 344 -18.23 10.99 5.05
N PHE A 345 -17.75 11.76 4.06
CA PHE A 345 -18.64 12.31 3.02
C PHE A 345 -19.42 11.26 2.21
N TYR A 346 -19.06 9.96 2.27
CA TYR A 346 -19.80 8.88 1.59
C TYR A 346 -21.04 8.42 2.35
N THR A 347 -21.10 8.61 3.66
CA THR A 347 -22.14 8.05 4.55
C THR A 347 -22.81 9.12 5.42
N ASP A 348 -22.12 10.24 5.69
CA ASP A 348 -22.59 11.39 6.46
C ASP A 348 -22.35 12.69 5.67
N THR A 349 -23.04 12.82 4.53
CA THR A 349 -22.85 13.95 3.61
C THR A 349 -23.16 15.31 4.25
N ASP A 350 -24.08 15.35 5.21
CA ASP A 350 -24.49 16.57 5.91
C ASP A 350 -23.67 16.83 7.19
N LEU A 351 -22.69 15.98 7.51
CA LEU A 351 -21.82 16.08 8.69
C LEU A 351 -22.62 16.14 10.00
N THR A 352 -23.63 15.29 10.11
CA THR A 352 -24.58 15.27 11.24
C THR A 352 -24.20 14.28 12.33
N GLU A 353 -23.59 13.16 11.95
CA GLU A 353 -23.26 12.07 12.86
C GLU A 353 -21.84 12.21 13.42
N ASP A 354 -20.87 12.60 12.59
CA ASP A 354 -19.47 12.83 13.01
C ASP A 354 -18.83 14.04 12.30
N PRO A 355 -19.26 15.28 12.64
CA PRO A 355 -18.72 16.49 12.02
C PRO A 355 -17.23 16.73 12.27
N ASP A 356 -16.66 16.09 13.30
CA ASP A 356 -15.27 16.31 13.74
C ASP A 356 -14.28 15.25 13.21
N LEU A 357 -14.75 14.34 12.32
CA LEU A 357 -13.95 13.26 11.79
C LEU A 357 -12.63 13.78 11.18
N THR A 358 -11.51 13.36 11.77
CA THR A 358 -10.18 13.62 11.22
C THR A 358 -9.70 12.42 10.42
N LEU A 359 -9.61 12.59 9.10
CA LEU A 359 -9.23 11.55 8.14
C LEU A 359 -8.12 12.07 7.19
N PHE A 360 -7.06 11.27 7.03
CA PHE A 360 -5.94 11.53 6.14
C PHE A 360 -6.09 10.71 4.86
N ARG A 361 -6.31 11.37 3.72
CA ARG A 361 -6.50 10.71 2.41
C ARG A 361 -6.38 11.70 1.26
N THR A 362 -6.52 11.19 0.05
CA THR A 362 -6.84 12.01 -1.13
C THR A 362 -8.31 11.83 -1.52
N VAL A 363 -8.91 12.82 -2.18
CA VAL A 363 -10.20 12.65 -2.87
C VAL A 363 -10.00 12.90 -4.36
N LEU A 364 -10.40 11.94 -5.19
CA LEU A 364 -10.32 12.03 -6.64
C LEU A 364 -11.50 12.84 -7.18
N TYR A 365 -11.26 13.62 -8.24
CA TYR A 365 -12.31 14.33 -8.96
C TYR A 365 -12.15 14.12 -10.47
N ASP A 366 -13.26 14.03 -11.18
CA ASP A 366 -13.28 13.95 -12.64
C ASP A 366 -13.51 15.31 -13.32
N ALA A 367 -13.57 15.31 -14.65
CA ALA A 367 -13.73 16.52 -15.46
C ALA A 367 -15.06 17.26 -15.25
N VAL A 368 -16.11 16.56 -14.82
CA VAL A 368 -17.44 17.16 -14.59
C VAL A 368 -17.63 17.62 -13.14
N GLY A 369 -16.70 17.24 -12.26
CA GLY A 369 -16.67 17.67 -10.86
C GLY A 369 -17.23 16.63 -9.89
N ASP A 370 -17.59 15.43 -10.36
CA ASP A 370 -17.93 14.33 -9.48
C ASP A 370 -16.69 13.92 -8.68
N SER A 371 -16.89 13.28 -7.54
CA SER A 371 -15.78 12.98 -6.62
C SER A 371 -15.92 11.66 -5.89
N GLY A 372 -14.78 11.16 -5.43
CA GLY A 372 -14.70 9.98 -4.59
C GLY A 372 -14.91 8.65 -5.32
N LEU A 373 -14.76 7.57 -4.55
CA LEU A 373 -14.59 6.19 -5.03
C LEU A 373 -15.82 5.61 -5.75
N ARG A 374 -17.01 6.19 -5.56
CA ARG A 374 -18.22 5.76 -6.25
C ARG A 374 -18.23 6.18 -7.72
N HIS A 375 -17.72 7.38 -7.98
CA HIS A 375 -17.86 8.06 -9.27
C HIS A 375 -16.54 8.09 -10.05
N VAL A 376 -15.42 8.23 -9.35
CA VAL A 376 -14.11 8.51 -9.94
C VAL A 376 -13.12 7.40 -9.59
N SER A 377 -12.53 6.80 -10.63
CA SER A 377 -11.39 5.89 -10.51
C SER A 377 -10.11 6.63 -10.82
N VAL A 378 -8.97 6.03 -10.45
CA VAL A 378 -7.65 6.59 -10.68
C VAL A 378 -7.37 6.83 -12.17
N GLY A 379 -7.84 5.94 -13.06
CA GLY A 379 -7.69 6.09 -14.51
C GLY A 379 -8.62 7.13 -15.16
N ARG A 380 -9.52 7.77 -14.39
CA ARG A 380 -10.48 8.77 -14.89
C ARG A 380 -10.42 10.09 -14.12
N MET A 381 -9.48 10.26 -13.20
CA MET A 381 -9.33 11.49 -12.45
C MET A 381 -8.74 12.60 -13.33
N VAL A 382 -9.07 13.85 -13.03
CA VAL A 382 -8.41 15.04 -13.62
C VAL A 382 -7.73 15.92 -12.58
N LYS A 383 -8.01 15.66 -11.29
CA LYS A 383 -7.37 16.29 -10.13
C LYS A 383 -7.64 15.44 -8.89
N LYS A 384 -6.83 15.65 -7.86
CA LYS A 384 -7.07 15.14 -6.51
C LYS A 384 -6.92 16.24 -5.47
N SER A 385 -7.68 16.16 -4.38
CA SER A 385 -7.32 16.83 -3.13
C SER A 385 -6.32 15.97 -2.38
N ASP A 386 -5.52 16.58 -1.52
CA ASP A 386 -4.53 15.87 -0.73
C ASP A 386 -4.56 16.33 0.73
N SER A 387 -4.95 15.43 1.62
CA SER A 387 -4.92 15.60 3.06
C SER A 387 -4.04 14.56 3.74
N THR A 388 -3.19 13.86 2.99
CA THR A 388 -2.16 12.97 3.53
C THR A 388 -1.17 13.75 4.38
N LEU A 389 -0.44 13.05 5.25
CA LEU A 389 0.56 13.65 6.12
C LEU A 389 1.95 13.46 5.49
N PRO A 390 2.62 14.53 5.03
CA PRO A 390 3.93 14.41 4.40
C PRO A 390 5.01 13.84 5.32
N VAL A 391 6.11 13.38 4.72
CA VAL A 391 7.26 12.81 5.45
C VAL A 391 7.77 13.76 6.53
N GLN A 392 7.86 13.27 7.76
CA GLN A 392 8.31 14.04 8.94
C GLN A 392 7.46 15.28 9.29
N GLU A 393 6.30 15.46 8.66
CA GLU A 393 5.38 16.54 9.01
C GLU A 393 4.39 16.11 10.10
N SER A 394 3.82 17.13 10.75
CA SER A 394 2.80 16.96 11.77
C SER A 394 1.54 17.74 11.42
N ARG A 395 0.37 17.17 11.77
CA ARG A 395 -0.92 17.87 11.70
C ARG A 395 -1.59 17.87 13.06
N THR A 396 -2.17 19.02 13.43
CA THR A 396 -2.99 19.12 14.64
C THR A 396 -4.46 18.99 14.30
N ALA A 397 -5.09 17.93 14.78
CA ALA A 397 -6.55 17.80 14.85
C ALA A 397 -7.07 18.51 16.09
N LYS A 398 -8.19 19.21 15.97
CA LYS A 398 -8.80 19.97 17.07
C LYS A 398 -10.23 19.51 17.25
N TYR A 399 -10.60 19.28 18.49
CA TYR A 399 -11.92 18.85 18.92
C TYR A 399 -12.39 19.79 20.03
N SER A 400 -13.69 20.04 20.13
CA SER A 400 -14.29 20.81 21.21
C SER A 400 -15.64 20.21 21.53
N PHE A 401 -15.90 19.93 22.81
CA PHE A 401 -17.13 19.28 23.23
C PHE A 401 -17.65 19.87 24.54
N PRO A 402 -18.99 20.02 24.67
CA PRO A 402 -19.58 20.49 25.91
C PRO A 402 -19.50 19.40 26.98
N LEU A 403 -19.08 19.78 28.19
CA LEU A 403 -19.12 18.88 29.35
C LEU A 403 -20.53 18.92 29.97
N PRO A 404 -21.25 17.80 30.08
CA PRO A 404 -22.58 17.77 30.70
C PRO A 404 -22.55 18.29 32.15
N LEU A 405 -23.60 19.00 32.57
CA LEU A 405 -23.69 19.63 33.90
C LEU A 405 -23.67 18.60 35.04
N GLU A 406 -24.13 17.39 34.77
CA GLU A 406 -24.17 16.24 35.68
C GLU A 406 -22.84 15.47 35.76
N THR A 407 -21.81 15.90 35.03
CA THR A 407 -20.52 15.22 35.05
C THR A 407 -19.86 15.41 36.42
N GLU A 408 -19.47 14.31 37.06
CA GLU A 408 -18.78 14.32 38.35
C GLU A 408 -17.48 13.49 38.32
N GLY A 409 -16.58 13.79 39.25
CA GLY A 409 -15.37 13.00 39.47
C GLY A 409 -14.27 13.28 38.45
N LYS A 410 -14.23 12.51 37.35
CA LYS A 410 -13.17 12.60 36.35
C LYS A 410 -13.65 12.17 34.97
N ILE A 411 -13.12 12.82 33.94
CA ILE A 411 -13.23 12.35 32.56
C ILE A 411 -11.99 11.57 32.13
N PHE A 412 -12.18 10.61 31.24
CA PHE A 412 -11.12 9.87 30.58
C PHE A 412 -11.16 10.15 29.08
N VAL A 413 -10.08 10.70 28.55
CA VAL A 413 -9.89 10.94 27.12
C VAL A 413 -9.03 9.82 26.57
N ARG A 414 -9.48 9.16 25.50
CA ARG A 414 -8.73 8.17 24.74
C ARG A 414 -8.68 8.58 23.28
N VAL A 415 -7.49 8.52 22.68
CA VAL A 415 -7.27 8.80 21.27
C VAL A 415 -6.49 7.66 20.64
N ARG A 416 -6.97 7.11 19.53
CA ARG A 416 -6.30 6.04 18.77
C ARG A 416 -6.11 6.47 17.33
N LEU A 417 -4.91 6.27 16.79
CA LEU A 417 -4.68 6.32 15.35
C LEU A 417 -5.06 4.96 14.76
N ARG A 418 -6.01 4.96 13.83
CA ARG A 418 -6.63 3.76 13.25
C ARG A 418 -6.32 3.69 11.76
N PHE A 419 -6.13 2.47 11.25
CA PHE A 419 -5.76 2.21 9.87
C PHE A 419 -6.67 1.14 9.27
N ARG A 420 -7.08 1.33 8.02
CA ARG A 420 -7.75 0.31 7.23
C ARG A 420 -7.44 0.49 5.75
N ALA A 421 -7.29 -0.63 5.05
CA ALA A 421 -6.90 -0.64 3.64
C ALA A 421 -7.91 0.08 2.73
N MET A 422 -9.21 -0.03 3.00
CA MET A 422 -10.26 0.64 2.22
C MET A 422 -11.59 0.70 2.97
N PRO A 423 -12.57 1.50 2.52
CA PRO A 423 -13.89 1.58 3.12
C PRO A 423 -14.72 0.31 2.82
N PRO A 424 -15.39 -0.30 3.81
CA PRO A 424 -16.25 -1.47 3.62
C PRO A 424 -17.36 -1.26 2.58
N PHE A 425 -17.96 -0.07 2.49
CA PHE A 425 -19.02 0.22 1.51
C PHE A 425 -18.56 -0.05 0.08
N LEU A 426 -17.29 0.27 -0.25
CA LEU A 426 -16.76 0.09 -1.59
C LEU A 426 -16.78 -1.39 -1.98
N ILE A 427 -16.37 -2.26 -1.06
CA ILE A 427 -16.34 -3.71 -1.28
C ILE A 427 -17.77 -4.26 -1.38
N ARG A 428 -18.69 -3.80 -0.52
CA ARG A 428 -20.09 -4.24 -0.57
C ARG A 428 -20.79 -3.83 -1.87
N GLU A 429 -20.52 -2.62 -2.36
CA GLU A 429 -21.07 -2.12 -3.64
C GLU A 429 -20.53 -2.88 -4.86
N LEU A 430 -19.38 -3.55 -4.72
CA LEU A 430 -18.83 -4.49 -5.70
C LEU A 430 -19.45 -5.91 -5.60
N GLY A 431 -20.40 -6.12 -4.68
CA GLY A 431 -21.06 -7.42 -4.46
C GLY A 431 -20.32 -8.36 -3.51
N LEU A 432 -19.24 -7.91 -2.87
CA LEU A 432 -18.33 -8.73 -2.06
C LEU A 432 -18.59 -8.58 -0.55
N THR A 433 -19.84 -8.79 -0.13
CA THR A 433 -20.26 -8.53 1.26
C THR A 433 -19.50 -9.36 2.29
N GLU A 434 -19.12 -10.60 1.97
CA GLU A 434 -18.36 -11.45 2.89
C GLU A 434 -16.93 -10.92 3.08
N GLU A 435 -16.28 -10.50 2.01
CA GLU A 435 -14.94 -9.90 2.00
C GLU A 435 -14.94 -8.57 2.76
N ALA A 436 -15.99 -7.77 2.61
CA ALA A 436 -16.14 -6.51 3.35
C ALA A 436 -16.13 -6.74 4.87
N ASN A 437 -16.72 -7.84 5.35
CA ASN A 437 -16.73 -8.21 6.76
C ASN A 437 -15.38 -8.74 7.27
N ARG A 438 -14.43 -9.04 6.37
CA ARG A 438 -13.08 -9.52 6.70
C ARG A 438 -12.05 -8.37 6.73
N LEU A 439 -12.44 -7.14 6.42
CA LEU A 439 -11.56 -5.97 6.57
C LEU A 439 -11.20 -5.77 8.05
N ILE A 440 -9.90 -5.70 8.32
CA ILE A 440 -9.36 -5.43 9.65
C ILE A 440 -9.16 -3.92 9.81
N VAL A 441 -9.55 -3.38 10.95
CA VAL A 441 -9.08 -2.08 11.41
C VAL A 441 -7.89 -2.30 12.33
N PHE A 442 -6.72 -1.88 11.89
CA PHE A 442 -5.49 -1.98 12.66
C PHE A 442 -5.32 -0.78 13.61
N ASP A 443 -4.75 -1.05 14.78
CA ASP A 443 -4.34 -0.07 15.76
C ASP A 443 -2.91 0.40 15.48
N GLY A 444 -2.69 1.72 15.44
CA GLY A 444 -1.36 2.31 15.54
C GLY A 444 -1.11 2.88 16.94
N ALA A 445 -0.69 4.15 17.00
CA ALA A 445 -0.40 4.84 18.26
C ALA A 445 -1.69 5.20 19.04
N GLU A 446 -1.58 5.20 20.38
CA GLU A 446 -2.67 5.48 21.31
C GLU A 446 -2.22 6.47 22.41
N LEU A 447 -3.11 7.36 22.82
CA LEU A 447 -2.96 8.26 23.96
C LEU A 447 -4.14 8.16 24.90
N GLY A 448 -3.88 8.40 26.18
CA GLY A 448 -4.90 8.53 27.21
C GLY A 448 -4.59 9.69 28.17
N ALA A 449 -5.64 10.35 28.64
CA ALA A 449 -5.55 11.32 29.73
C ALA A 449 -6.73 11.14 30.70
N THR A 450 -6.49 11.44 31.97
CA THR A 450 -7.54 11.48 33.00
C THR A 450 -7.54 12.87 33.60
N ILE A 451 -8.70 13.53 33.59
CA ILE A 451 -8.82 14.93 33.99
C ILE A 451 -9.89 15.03 35.08
N PRO A 452 -9.59 15.58 36.27
CA PRO A 452 -10.57 15.84 37.31
C PRO A 452 -11.68 16.79 36.84
N VAL A 453 -12.87 16.62 37.40
CA VAL A 453 -14.01 17.50 37.18
C VAL A 453 -14.25 18.30 38.45
N ASP A 454 -14.35 19.63 38.33
CA ASP A 454 -14.62 20.49 39.46
C ASP A 454 -16.06 20.29 39.96
N MET A 455 -16.20 20.33 41.28
CA MET A 455 -17.52 20.31 41.92
C MET A 455 -18.22 21.63 41.59
N LEU A 456 -19.39 21.58 40.94
CA LEU A 456 -20.27 22.74 40.88
C LEU A 456 -20.69 23.10 42.32
N GLU A 457 -20.34 24.30 42.79
CA GLU A 457 -20.78 24.82 44.10
C GLU A 457 -22.29 25.10 44.16
#